data_AF-A0A391P2B1-F1
#
_entry.id   AF-A0A391P2B1-F1
#
_cell.length_a   1.000
_cell.length_b   1.000
_cell.length_c   1.000
_cell.angle_alpha   90.00
_cell.angle_beta   90.00
_cell.angle_gamma   90.00
#
_symmetry.space_group_name_H-M   'P 1'
#
loop_
_entity.id
_entity.type
_entity.pdbx_description
1 polymer ?
#
loop_
_entity_poly.entity_id
_entity_poly.type
_entity_poly.pdbx_seq_one_letter_code
_entity_poly.pdbx_strand_id
1 'polypeptide(L)'
;MYCGQSCRYLEFSIPADSLILSIPAVESAGAFDATIDWGDGVTDIVRAFDSAGLSHTYSAAGVYEVRVRGEFPGIRFANSDHASKLTRILSIGETGLTTLQEAFSRCTSLTSVAGIAGLESVTDMSRMFRLCTGLTSLDLSGWDTSSVTDMDWMFCECNSLTALDISDWDTSSVTSMRGMFYQCNTLTTLDLSG
;
A
#
# COMPACT_ATOMS: atom_id res chain seq x y z
N MET A 1 13.93 -16.77 -8.02
CA MET A 1 14.35 -15.72 -8.98
C MET A 1 13.88 -14.40 -8.41
N TYR A 2 14.77 -13.69 -7.71
CA TYR A 2 14.49 -12.37 -7.13
C TYR A 2 14.14 -11.44 -8.30
N CYS A 3 12.87 -11.04 -8.38
CA CYS A 3 12.52 -9.93 -9.25
C CYS A 3 13.13 -8.67 -8.63
N GLY A 4 13.82 -7.86 -9.43
CA GLY A 4 14.45 -6.61 -8.99
C GLY A 4 13.45 -5.58 -8.44
N GLN A 5 13.89 -4.33 -8.31
CA GLN A 5 13.18 -3.24 -7.61
C GLN A 5 11.80 -2.85 -8.19
N SER A 6 11.38 -3.42 -9.31
CA SER A 6 10.11 -3.10 -10.00
C SER A 6 8.92 -3.98 -9.60
N CYS A 7 9.07 -4.83 -8.58
CA CYS A 7 8.01 -5.74 -8.14
C CYS A 7 7.35 -5.23 -6.84
N ARG A 8 6.01 -5.26 -6.82
CA ARG A 8 5.20 -5.06 -5.61
C ARG A 8 5.14 -6.38 -4.84
N TYR A 9 5.28 -6.31 -3.53
CA TYR A 9 5.27 -7.47 -2.65
C TYR A 9 4.35 -7.19 -1.46
N LEU A 10 3.23 -7.91 -1.40
CA LEU A 10 2.17 -7.73 -0.41
C LEU A 10 1.87 -9.06 0.27
N GLU A 11 1.81 -9.08 1.59
CA GLU A 11 1.50 -10.28 2.37
C GLU A 11 0.04 -10.25 2.82
N PHE A 12 -0.72 -11.30 2.49
CA PHE A 12 -2.12 -11.44 2.85
C PHE A 12 -2.35 -12.65 3.76
N SER A 13 -3.19 -12.48 4.78
CA SER A 13 -3.77 -13.57 5.55
C SER A 13 -5.13 -13.93 4.95
N ILE A 14 -5.23 -15.12 4.37
CA ILE A 14 -6.42 -15.68 3.75
C ILE A 14 -7.14 -16.58 4.76
N PRO A 15 -8.32 -16.19 5.27
CA PRO A 15 -9.03 -16.94 6.29
C PRO A 15 -9.87 -18.08 5.70
N ALA A 16 -10.17 -19.10 6.52
CA ALA A 16 -10.90 -20.30 6.07
C ALA A 16 -12.36 -20.04 5.69
N ASP A 17 -12.95 -18.94 6.17
CA ASP A 17 -14.31 -18.51 5.85
C ASP A 17 -14.39 -17.69 4.55
N SER A 18 -13.25 -17.23 4.00
CA SER A 18 -13.19 -16.46 2.76
C SER A 18 -11.85 -16.66 2.05
N LEU A 19 -11.78 -17.71 1.24
CA LEU A 19 -10.60 -18.08 0.44
C LEU A 19 -10.38 -17.22 -0.81
N ILE A 20 -11.18 -16.17 -1.01
CA ILE A 20 -11.09 -15.28 -2.17
C ILE A 20 -10.20 -14.08 -1.82
N LEU A 21 -9.34 -13.67 -2.74
CA LEU A 21 -8.67 -12.37 -2.67
C LEU A 21 -8.86 -11.67 -3.99
N SER A 22 -9.26 -10.41 -3.93
CA SER A 22 -9.19 -9.51 -5.08
C SER A 22 -8.16 -8.43 -4.81
N ILE A 23 -7.24 -8.22 -5.75
CA ILE A 23 -6.29 -7.10 -5.69
C ILE A 23 -7.01 -5.86 -6.20
N PRO A 24 -7.25 -4.86 -5.33
CA PRO A 24 -8.05 -3.72 -5.72
C PRO A 24 -7.20 -2.74 -6.51
N ALA A 25 -7.47 -2.67 -7.82
CA ALA A 25 -6.86 -1.71 -8.72
C ALA A 25 -7.68 -0.41 -8.78
N VAL A 26 -7.02 0.73 -8.97
CA VAL A 26 -7.71 2.01 -9.23
C VAL A 26 -8.15 2.05 -10.68
N GLU A 27 -9.46 2.09 -10.96
CA GLU A 27 -9.97 2.26 -12.32
C GLU A 27 -9.27 3.44 -13.03
N SER A 28 -8.55 3.15 -14.10
CA SER A 28 -7.98 4.16 -14.99
C SER A 28 -8.45 3.89 -16.43
N ALA A 29 -8.64 4.94 -17.21
CA ALA A 29 -8.91 4.79 -18.63
C ALA A 29 -7.65 4.23 -19.31
N GLY A 30 -7.61 2.93 -19.62
CA GLY A 30 -6.50 2.34 -20.37
C GLY A 30 -6.32 0.84 -20.15
N ALA A 31 -5.73 0.19 -21.15
CA ALA A 31 -5.12 -1.12 -20.96
C ALA A 31 -3.82 -0.94 -20.17
N PHE A 32 -3.49 -1.90 -19.32
CA PHE A 32 -2.18 -2.03 -18.69
C PHE A 32 -1.67 -3.46 -18.94
N ASP A 33 -0.43 -3.78 -18.60
CA ASP A 33 0.05 -5.17 -18.66
C ASP A 33 0.72 -5.51 -17.34
N ALA A 34 -0.05 -6.17 -16.48
CA ALA A 34 0.41 -6.62 -15.18
C ALA A 34 0.38 -8.14 -15.08
N THR A 35 1.38 -8.70 -14.41
CA THR A 35 1.38 -10.11 -13.99
C THR A 35 1.21 -10.17 -12.48
N ILE A 36 0.23 -10.93 -12.02
CA ILE A 36 -0.03 -11.20 -10.59
C ILE A 36 0.39 -12.64 -10.31
N ASP A 37 1.36 -12.81 -9.41
CA ASP A 37 1.74 -14.10 -8.81
C ASP A 37 1.07 -14.15 -7.44
N TRP A 38 0.14 -15.10 -7.26
CA TRP A 38 -0.69 -15.19 -6.05
C TRP A 38 0.02 -15.87 -4.87
N GLY A 39 1.27 -16.33 -5.06
CA GLY A 39 2.06 -16.94 -3.99
C GLY A 39 1.70 -18.41 -3.70
N ASP A 40 0.78 -19.01 -4.47
CA ASP A 40 0.40 -20.42 -4.37
C ASP A 40 0.78 -21.24 -5.62
N GLY A 41 1.58 -20.64 -6.51
CA GLY A 41 1.99 -21.23 -7.79
C GLY A 41 1.09 -20.88 -8.97
N VAL A 42 -0.01 -20.14 -8.74
CA VAL A 42 -0.86 -19.59 -9.80
C VAL A 42 -0.40 -18.18 -10.17
N THR A 43 -0.38 -17.89 -11.47
CA THR A 43 -0.10 -16.56 -12.01
C THR A 43 -1.14 -16.15 -13.04
N ASP A 44 -1.61 -14.91 -12.96
CA ASP A 44 -2.53 -14.32 -13.92
C ASP A 44 -1.91 -13.11 -14.62
N ILE A 45 -2.31 -12.89 -15.87
CA ILE A 45 -1.96 -11.69 -16.62
C ILE A 45 -3.21 -10.82 -16.76
N VAL A 46 -3.15 -9.61 -16.24
CA VAL A 46 -4.25 -8.65 -16.22
C VAL A 46 -3.95 -7.55 -17.22
N ARG A 47 -4.84 -7.41 -18.21
CA ARG A 47 -4.67 -6.43 -19.31
C ARG A 47 -5.69 -5.30 -19.35
N ALA A 48 -6.69 -5.39 -18.50
CA ALA A 48 -7.76 -4.41 -18.39
C ALA A 48 -8.34 -4.49 -16.99
N PHE A 49 -9.08 -3.45 -16.61
CA PHE A 49 -9.94 -3.45 -15.44
C PHE A 49 -11.18 -4.31 -15.71
N ASP A 50 -10.98 -5.62 -15.76
CA ASP A 50 -12.06 -6.56 -15.57
C ASP A 50 -11.96 -7.13 -14.15
N SER A 51 -13.08 -7.14 -13.42
CA SER A 51 -13.13 -7.60 -12.03
C SER A 51 -12.89 -9.11 -11.89
N ALA A 52 -12.92 -9.85 -13.01
CA ALA A 52 -12.69 -11.28 -13.04
C ALA A 52 -11.19 -11.64 -12.96
N GLY A 53 -10.32 -10.88 -13.62
CA GLY A 53 -8.87 -11.11 -13.68
C GLY A 53 -8.10 -10.58 -12.48
N LEU A 54 -8.73 -9.76 -11.63
CA LEU A 54 -8.14 -9.25 -10.39
C LEU A 54 -8.50 -10.08 -9.15
N SER A 55 -9.14 -11.23 -9.33
CA SER A 55 -9.59 -12.08 -8.22
C SER A 55 -9.03 -13.49 -8.32
N HIS A 56 -8.69 -14.07 -7.17
CA HIS A 56 -8.18 -15.44 -7.04
C HIS A 56 -8.85 -16.16 -5.88
N THR A 57 -8.98 -17.48 -6.01
CA THR A 57 -9.52 -18.34 -4.95
C THR A 57 -8.47 -19.36 -4.54
N TYR A 58 -8.00 -19.28 -3.30
CA TYR A 58 -7.01 -20.18 -2.73
C TYR A 58 -7.63 -21.55 -2.38
N SER A 59 -6.82 -22.61 -2.47
CA SER A 59 -7.26 -23.96 -2.07
C SER A 59 -7.28 -24.18 -0.55
N ALA A 60 -6.64 -23.31 0.22
CA ALA A 60 -6.54 -23.40 1.66
C ALA A 60 -6.38 -22.01 2.31
N ALA A 61 -6.74 -21.91 3.58
CA ALA A 61 -6.40 -20.76 4.39
C ALA A 61 -4.90 -20.72 4.65
N GLY A 62 -4.33 -19.53 4.79
CA GLY A 62 -2.90 -19.37 4.99
C GLY A 62 -2.42 -17.94 4.81
N VAL A 63 -1.11 -17.76 4.91
CA VAL A 63 -0.43 -16.51 4.60
C VAL A 63 0.22 -16.65 3.23
N TYR A 64 -0.05 -15.69 2.35
CA TYR A 64 0.42 -15.71 0.97
C TYR A 64 1.10 -14.38 0.61
N GLU A 65 2.26 -14.48 -0.04
CA GLU A 65 2.95 -13.33 -0.63
C GLU A 65 2.48 -13.17 -2.08
N VAL A 66 1.67 -12.14 -2.33
CA VAL A 66 1.24 -11.77 -3.68
C VAL A 66 2.25 -10.80 -4.28
N ARG A 67 2.63 -11.05 -5.54
CA ARG A 67 3.58 -10.22 -6.28
C ARG A 67 2.93 -9.67 -7.54
N VAL A 68 3.00 -8.36 -7.72
CA VAL A 68 2.50 -7.69 -8.92
C VAL A 68 3.67 -7.10 -9.69
N ARG A 69 3.75 -7.40 -10.99
CA ARG A 69 4.80 -6.97 -11.91
C ARG A 69 4.20 -6.27 -13.13
N GLY A 70 4.97 -5.44 -13.81
CA GLY A 70 4.53 -4.74 -15.02
C GLY A 70 3.83 -3.42 -14.71
N GLU A 71 3.14 -2.86 -15.70
CA GLU A 71 2.40 -1.61 -15.53
C GLU A 71 1.15 -1.88 -14.69
N PHE A 72 1.07 -1.26 -13.51
CA PHE A 72 -0.09 -1.38 -12.64
C PHE A 72 -0.57 0.01 -12.20
N PRO A 73 -1.76 0.43 -12.64
CA PRO A 73 -2.20 1.83 -12.62
C PRO A 73 -2.45 2.41 -11.22
N GLY A 74 -2.58 1.57 -10.20
CA GLY A 74 -2.81 2.01 -8.83
C GLY A 74 -3.34 0.89 -7.96
N ILE A 75 -3.04 0.92 -6.66
CA ILE A 75 -3.63 0.04 -5.64
C ILE A 75 -4.55 0.90 -4.77
N ARG A 76 -5.79 0.44 -4.51
CA ARG A 76 -6.70 1.11 -3.58
C ARG A 76 -7.59 0.15 -2.82
N PHE A 77 -7.17 -0.23 -1.61
CA PHE A 77 -7.95 -1.05 -0.69
C PHE A 77 -9.16 -0.35 -0.08
N ALA A 78 -9.26 0.98 -0.19
CA ALA A 78 -10.39 1.71 0.33
C ALA A 78 -11.72 1.15 -0.19
N ASN A 79 -12.58 0.75 0.76
CA ASN A 79 -13.90 0.15 0.51
C ASN A 79 -13.89 -1.32 0.02
N SER A 80 -12.74 -1.98 0.03
CA SER A 80 -12.65 -3.44 -0.17
C SER A 80 -12.79 -4.18 1.17
N ASP A 81 -13.59 -5.23 1.19
CA ASP A 81 -13.65 -6.23 2.26
C ASP A 81 -12.32 -7.00 2.42
N HIS A 82 -11.45 -6.96 1.40
CA HIS A 82 -10.11 -7.55 1.44
C HIS A 82 -9.05 -6.66 2.08
N ALA A 83 -9.35 -5.41 2.42
CA ALA A 83 -8.42 -4.52 3.12
C ALA A 83 -7.92 -5.14 4.44
N SER A 84 -8.79 -5.87 5.14
CA SER A 84 -8.49 -6.59 6.38
C SER A 84 -7.64 -7.86 6.17
N LYS A 85 -7.45 -8.32 4.93
CA LYS A 85 -6.58 -9.46 4.61
C LYS A 85 -5.12 -9.04 4.44
N LEU A 86 -4.85 -7.77 4.12
CA LEU A 86 -3.48 -7.27 3.99
C LEU A 86 -2.83 -7.17 5.38
N THR A 87 -1.69 -7.83 5.56
CA THR A 87 -1.00 -7.93 6.84
C THR A 87 0.37 -7.26 6.85
N ARG A 88 1.08 -7.26 5.71
CA ARG A 88 2.39 -6.61 5.56
C ARG A 88 2.57 -6.08 4.15
N ILE A 89 3.23 -4.93 4.04
CA ILE A 89 3.71 -4.38 2.77
C ILE A 89 5.23 -4.52 2.77
N LEU A 90 5.75 -5.34 1.87
CA LEU A 90 7.19 -5.57 1.74
C LEU A 90 7.81 -4.63 0.71
N SER A 91 7.05 -4.23 -0.31
CA SER A 91 7.39 -3.18 -1.27
C SER A 91 6.18 -2.86 -2.12
N ILE A 92 6.06 -1.61 -2.58
CA ILE A 92 5.06 -1.19 -3.57
C ILE A 92 5.66 -0.98 -4.97
N GLY A 93 6.95 -1.27 -5.16
CA GLY A 93 7.65 -1.33 -6.45
C GLY A 93 7.79 0.01 -7.21
N GLU A 94 8.81 0.10 -8.07
CA GLU A 94 8.94 1.16 -9.09
C GLU A 94 7.96 0.90 -10.24
N THR A 95 6.84 1.62 -10.30
CA THR A 95 5.76 1.25 -11.25
C THR A 95 5.10 2.41 -11.97
N GLY A 96 5.72 3.58 -12.03
CA GLY A 96 5.07 4.76 -12.61
C GLY A 96 3.78 5.14 -11.87
N LEU A 97 3.71 4.81 -10.56
CA LEU A 97 2.61 5.29 -9.72
C LEU A 97 2.71 6.80 -9.63
N THR A 98 1.59 7.46 -9.92
CA THR A 98 1.44 8.89 -9.74
C THR A 98 0.67 9.23 -8.45
N THR A 99 -0.02 8.24 -7.87
CA THR A 99 -0.84 8.42 -6.66
C THR A 99 -0.83 7.19 -5.76
N LEU A 100 -0.86 7.43 -4.46
CA LEU A 100 -1.13 6.47 -3.39
C LEU A 100 -2.35 6.89 -2.56
N GLN A 101 -3.20 7.75 -3.14
CA GLN A 101 -4.42 8.22 -2.52
C GLN A 101 -5.29 7.05 -2.07
N GLU A 102 -5.53 6.98 -0.75
CA GLU A 102 -6.32 5.95 -0.10
C GLU A 102 -5.84 4.50 -0.34
N ALA A 103 -4.57 4.31 -0.76
CA ALA A 103 -4.08 3.03 -1.24
C ALA A 103 -4.26 1.89 -0.22
N PHE A 104 -3.97 2.15 1.05
CA PHE A 104 -4.05 1.20 2.16
C PHE A 104 -5.03 1.66 3.24
N SER A 105 -5.93 2.57 2.90
CA SER A 105 -6.94 3.08 3.83
C SER A 105 -7.82 1.93 4.35
N ARG A 106 -8.00 1.86 5.68
CA ARG A 106 -8.73 0.82 6.41
C ARG A 106 -8.12 -0.59 6.35
N CYS A 107 -6.84 -0.72 6.01
CA CYS A 107 -6.11 -1.98 6.21
C CYS A 107 -5.85 -2.21 7.71
N THR A 108 -6.88 -2.60 8.46
CA THR A 108 -6.83 -2.72 9.93
C THR A 108 -5.94 -3.85 10.43
N SER A 109 -5.66 -4.84 9.58
CA SER A 109 -4.74 -5.95 9.87
C SER A 109 -3.30 -5.68 9.42
N LEU A 110 -3.03 -4.57 8.73
CA LEU A 110 -1.69 -4.20 8.29
C LEU A 110 -0.85 -3.87 9.53
N THR A 111 0.20 -4.64 9.77
CA THR A 111 1.04 -4.51 10.97
C THR A 111 2.36 -3.81 10.69
N SER A 112 2.91 -4.01 9.48
CA SER A 112 4.22 -3.48 9.09
C SER A 112 4.30 -3.09 7.62
N VAL A 113 5.09 -2.05 7.36
CA VAL A 113 5.56 -1.65 6.03
C VAL A 113 7.08 -1.59 6.07
N ALA A 114 7.73 -2.30 5.15
CA ALA A 114 9.20 -2.28 5.00
C ALA A 114 9.63 -1.13 4.09
N GLY A 115 10.86 -0.62 4.26
CA GLY A 115 11.45 0.48 3.47
C GLY A 115 11.21 0.31 1.97
N ILE A 116 10.72 1.38 1.35
CA ILE A 116 10.19 1.40 -0.01
C ILE A 116 10.98 2.40 -0.84
N ALA A 117 11.40 1.98 -2.03
CA ALA A 117 11.89 2.88 -3.09
C ALA A 117 10.87 2.95 -4.25
N GLY A 118 11.03 3.89 -5.18
CA GLY A 118 10.16 4.01 -6.36
C GLY A 118 8.98 4.97 -6.18
N LEU A 119 9.11 5.96 -5.30
CA LEU A 119 8.08 6.96 -4.97
C LEU A 119 8.27 8.30 -5.68
N GLU A 120 9.30 8.43 -6.53
CA GLU A 120 9.79 9.70 -7.08
C GLU A 120 8.74 10.40 -7.96
N SER A 121 7.76 9.65 -8.48
CA SER A 121 6.67 10.16 -9.32
C SER A 121 5.33 10.32 -8.59
N VAL A 122 5.23 9.95 -7.32
CA VAL A 122 3.98 10.03 -6.56
C VAL A 122 3.75 11.47 -6.11
N THR A 123 2.59 12.03 -6.45
CA THR A 123 2.23 13.41 -6.12
C THR A 123 1.15 13.52 -5.05
N ASP A 124 0.41 12.44 -4.77
CA ASP A 124 -0.69 12.40 -3.78
C ASP A 124 -0.57 11.14 -2.91
N MET A 125 -0.31 11.34 -1.62
CA MET A 125 -0.29 10.31 -0.57
C MET A 125 -1.44 10.49 0.44
N SER A 126 -2.45 11.29 0.10
CA SER A 126 -3.55 11.60 1.00
C SER A 126 -4.30 10.32 1.41
N ARG A 127 -4.59 10.21 2.71
CA ARG A 127 -5.28 9.08 3.34
C ARG A 127 -4.64 7.70 3.10
N MET A 128 -3.38 7.64 2.65
CA MET A 128 -2.72 6.37 2.27
C MET A 128 -2.83 5.29 3.35
N PHE A 129 -2.60 5.63 4.62
CA PHE A 129 -2.70 4.72 5.77
C PHE A 129 -3.85 5.08 6.73
N ARG A 130 -4.81 5.90 6.30
CA ARG A 130 -5.93 6.29 7.16
C ARG A 130 -6.64 5.04 7.71
N LEU A 131 -6.94 5.02 9.01
CA LEU A 131 -7.58 3.90 9.72
C LEU A 131 -6.78 2.57 9.69
N CYS A 132 -5.46 2.59 9.47
CA CYS A 132 -4.61 1.42 9.68
C CYS A 132 -4.38 1.18 11.18
N THR A 133 -5.43 0.75 11.88
CA THR A 133 -5.42 0.63 13.35
C THR A 133 -4.50 -0.47 13.87
N GLY A 134 -4.07 -1.41 13.03
CA GLY A 134 -3.08 -2.45 13.38
C GLY A 134 -1.63 -2.08 13.07
N LEU A 135 -1.36 -0.93 12.43
CA LEU A 135 -0.02 -0.56 11.97
C LEU A 135 0.85 -0.20 13.18
N THR A 136 1.91 -0.97 13.41
CA THR A 136 2.82 -0.82 14.57
C THR A 136 4.23 -0.44 14.15
N SER A 137 4.63 -0.79 12.93
CA SER A 137 5.97 -0.57 12.39
C SER A 137 5.89 -0.01 10.99
N LEU A 138 6.56 1.11 10.76
CA LEU A 138 6.63 1.77 9.46
C LEU A 138 8.08 2.16 9.20
N ASP A 139 8.76 1.38 8.37
CA ASP A 139 10.08 1.72 7.88
C ASP A 139 9.91 2.59 6.63
N LEU A 140 10.29 3.86 6.77
CA LEU A 140 10.19 4.88 5.74
C LEU A 140 11.51 5.14 5.02
N SER A 141 12.54 4.34 5.30
CA SER A 141 13.82 4.48 4.62
C SER A 141 13.65 4.31 3.10
N GLY A 142 14.26 5.23 2.35
CA GLY A 142 14.22 5.24 0.88
C GLY A 142 13.01 5.92 0.24
N TRP A 143 12.08 6.46 1.04
CA TRP A 143 10.95 7.22 0.51
C TRP A 143 11.42 8.55 -0.07
N ASP A 144 11.30 8.71 -1.40
CA ASP A 144 11.43 10.01 -2.04
C ASP A 144 10.06 10.72 -2.04
N THR A 145 9.93 11.76 -1.21
CA THR A 145 8.70 12.58 -1.10
C THR A 145 8.78 13.90 -1.86
N SER A 146 9.87 14.17 -2.60
CA SER A 146 10.14 15.47 -3.22
C SER A 146 9.08 15.92 -4.24
N SER A 147 8.39 14.96 -4.86
CA SER A 147 7.28 15.21 -5.79
C SER A 147 5.90 15.29 -5.12
N VAL A 148 5.78 14.98 -3.83
CA VAL A 148 4.49 14.88 -3.14
C VAL A 148 3.93 16.27 -2.86
N THR A 149 2.67 16.48 -3.24
CA THR A 149 1.94 17.74 -3.07
C THR A 149 0.81 17.66 -2.04
N ASP A 150 0.31 16.46 -1.74
CA ASP A 150 -0.78 16.23 -0.78
C ASP A 150 -0.48 15.03 0.14
N MET A 151 -0.51 15.28 1.46
CA MET A 151 -0.35 14.29 2.53
C MET A 151 -1.53 14.32 3.54
N ASP A 152 -2.68 14.86 3.12
CA ASP A 152 -3.87 15.01 3.95
C ASP A 152 -4.28 13.68 4.60
N TRP A 153 -4.47 13.68 5.92
CA TRP A 153 -4.95 12.53 6.70
C TRP A 153 -4.15 11.23 6.51
N MET A 154 -2.89 11.30 6.04
CA MET A 154 -2.10 10.13 5.66
C MET A 154 -2.04 9.05 6.75
N PHE A 155 -1.85 9.44 8.00
CA PHE A 155 -1.80 8.55 9.17
C PHE A 155 -3.01 8.67 10.10
N CYS A 156 -4.07 9.37 9.68
CA CYS A 156 -5.26 9.61 10.51
C CYS A 156 -5.79 8.30 11.11
N GLU A 157 -6.01 8.28 12.44
CA GLU A 157 -6.51 7.13 13.20
C GLU A 157 -5.59 5.87 13.18
N CYS A 158 -4.29 6.01 12.91
CA CYS A 158 -3.29 4.93 13.09
C CYS A 158 -3.00 4.68 14.58
N ASN A 159 -3.99 4.12 15.30
CA ASN A 159 -3.98 4.00 16.75
C ASN A 159 -2.99 2.97 17.35
N SER A 160 -2.24 2.22 16.54
CA SER A 160 -1.18 1.32 17.03
C SER A 160 0.24 1.83 16.75
N LEU A 161 0.38 2.96 16.04
CA LEU A 161 1.67 3.51 15.67
C LEU A 161 2.23 4.34 16.83
N THR A 162 3.36 3.92 17.39
CA THR A 162 3.93 4.53 18.61
C THR A 162 5.07 5.50 18.34
N ALA A 163 5.80 5.30 17.26
CA ALA A 163 6.91 6.14 16.82
C ALA A 163 6.88 6.26 15.29
N LEU A 164 7.27 7.43 14.81
CA LEU A 164 7.42 7.71 13.40
C LEU A 164 8.61 8.64 13.18
N ASP A 165 9.50 8.24 12.28
CA ASP A 165 10.63 9.03 11.83
C ASP A 165 10.38 9.47 10.38
N ILE A 166 10.23 10.78 10.19
CA ILE A 166 10.08 11.42 8.87
C ILE A 166 11.12 12.52 8.67
N SER A 167 12.28 12.42 9.33
CA SER A 167 13.35 13.41 9.19
C SER A 167 13.87 13.54 7.76
N ASP A 168 13.78 12.49 6.95
CA ASP A 168 14.32 12.47 5.59
C ASP A 168 13.31 12.92 4.54
N TRP A 169 12.10 13.32 4.94
CA TRP A 169 11.06 13.73 3.99
C TRP A 169 11.31 15.13 3.44
N ASP A 170 11.47 15.23 2.12
CA ASP A 170 11.35 16.51 1.42
C ASP A 170 9.87 16.90 1.32
N THR A 171 9.47 17.89 2.10
CA THR A 171 8.10 18.42 2.11
C THR A 171 7.97 19.76 1.39
N SER A 172 8.98 20.17 0.61
CA SER A 172 9.02 21.49 -0.04
C SER A 172 7.91 21.68 -1.10
N SER A 173 7.49 20.58 -1.74
CA SER A 173 6.37 20.55 -2.71
C SER A 173 5.00 20.38 -2.05
N VAL A 174 4.94 20.07 -0.76
CA VAL A 174 3.68 19.73 -0.07
C VAL A 174 2.84 20.99 0.15
N THR A 175 1.61 20.96 -0.35
CA THR A 175 0.63 22.05 -0.22
C THR A 175 -0.39 21.80 0.89
N SER A 176 -0.57 20.55 1.33
CA SER A 176 -1.50 20.18 2.39
C SER A 176 -1.04 18.95 3.19
N MET A 177 -1.14 19.05 4.53
CA MET A 177 -0.90 17.97 5.52
C MET A 177 -2.04 17.93 6.54
N ARG A 178 -3.24 18.32 6.15
CA ARG A 178 -4.38 18.51 7.06
C ARG A 178 -4.70 17.21 7.77
N GLY A 179 -4.69 17.24 9.10
CA GLY A 179 -5.08 16.10 9.92
C GLY A 179 -4.21 14.86 9.71
N MET A 180 -2.98 15.01 9.20
CA MET A 180 -2.06 13.91 8.90
C MET A 180 -1.94 12.92 10.06
N PHE A 181 -1.86 13.42 11.30
CA PHE A 181 -1.78 12.63 12.54
C PHE A 181 -3.04 12.72 13.42
N TYR A 182 -4.18 13.14 12.87
CA TYR A 182 -5.41 13.28 13.65
C TYR A 182 -5.82 11.94 14.26
N GLN A 183 -6.12 11.94 15.56
CA GLN A 183 -6.47 10.74 16.34
C GLN A 183 -5.41 9.61 16.29
N CYS A 184 -4.11 9.95 16.14
CA CYS A 184 -3.01 9.00 16.40
C CYS A 184 -2.70 8.96 17.90
N ASN A 185 -3.60 8.39 18.71
CA ASN A 185 -3.55 8.55 20.17
C ASN A 185 -2.36 7.87 20.87
N THR A 186 -1.66 6.97 20.17
CA THR A 186 -0.51 6.22 20.68
C THR A 186 0.83 6.71 20.17
N LEU A 187 0.83 7.68 19.23
CA LEU A 187 2.06 8.25 18.68
C LEU A 187 2.72 9.13 19.74
N THR A 188 3.84 8.66 20.27
CA THR A 188 4.59 9.32 21.36
C THR A 188 5.88 9.98 20.88
N THR A 189 6.40 9.53 19.73
CA THR A 189 7.63 10.04 19.12
C THR A 189 7.36 10.40 17.67
N LEU A 190 7.66 11.64 17.30
CA LEU A 190 7.57 12.16 15.94
C LEU A 190 8.81 13.02 15.69
N ASP A 191 9.71 12.58 14.81
CA ASP A 191 10.88 13.35 14.39
C ASP A 191 10.57 14.12 13.10
N LEU A 192 10.81 15.43 13.12
CA LEU A 192 10.56 16.38 12.02
C LEU A 192 11.82 17.22 11.70
N SER A 193 13.01 16.78 12.12
CA SER A 193 14.21 17.61 12.13
C SER A 193 14.95 17.78 10.79
N GLY A 194 14.36 17.29 9.70
CA GLY A 194 14.84 17.41 8.32
C GLY A 194 14.94 18.81 7.76
#